data_AF-X1CYF7-F1
#
_entry.id   AF-X1CYF7-F1
#
_cell.length_a   1.000
_cell.length_b   1.000
_cell.length_c   1.000
_cell.angle_alpha   90.00
_cell.angle_beta   90.00
_cell.angle_gamma   90.00
#
_symmetry.space_group_name_H-M   'P 1'
#
loop_
_entity.id
_entity.type
_entity.pdbx_description
1 polymer ?
#
loop_
_entity_poly.entity_id
_entity_poly.type
_entity_poly.pdbx_seq_one_letter_code
_entity_poly.pdbx_strand_id
1 'polypeptide(L)'
;MREHFAEIAVKSILQIVDLRGDLKIIDIDQIQIIKKEGGSLSDTELINGIIIDKEVVHPMMPKSLKNVKIALIDTPLEIEKTEFDAEIKIQSPDQITRFLEEEENMLKRKVSAIINSGAKVIFCQKGIDDKAQSLLARENIIVIRRVKRSDMEKLSRATKAKIITNLVELTLEDLGASGLVEEKKVGTDNMIFVSECSDPKAVSILIRGGIAHVVDEAERTLNDALCVVRNIVDNPYILGGGGSSEIELSKQLRDFATTIGGREQLAIEAYAYSLEVVPTTLAEMQDL
;
A
#
# COMPACT_ATOMS: atom_id res chain seq x y z
N MET A 1 -21.42 -1.87 -11.79
CA MET A 1 -20.70 -1.35 -10.60
C MET A 1 -20.34 -2.47 -9.63
N ARG A 2 -21.31 -3.21 -9.06
CA ARG A 2 -21.00 -4.34 -8.14
C ARG A 2 -20.08 -5.41 -8.78
N GLU A 3 -20.37 -5.82 -10.01
CA GLU A 3 -19.55 -6.78 -10.75
C GLU A 3 -18.11 -6.29 -10.94
N HIS A 4 -17.94 -5.00 -11.24
CA HIS A 4 -16.62 -4.38 -11.42
C HIS A 4 -15.76 -4.46 -10.15
N PHE A 5 -16.34 -4.10 -9.00
CA PHE A 5 -15.65 -4.18 -7.71
C PHE A 5 -15.39 -5.64 -7.31
N ALA A 6 -16.31 -6.56 -7.60
CA ALA A 6 -16.12 -7.98 -7.34
C ALA A 6 -14.98 -8.56 -8.18
N GLU A 7 -14.92 -8.22 -9.47
CA GLU A 7 -13.84 -8.66 -10.36
C GLU A 7 -12.48 -8.13 -9.92
N ILE A 8 -12.41 -6.85 -9.53
CA ILE A 8 -11.19 -6.26 -8.96
C ILE A 8 -10.77 -7.00 -7.69
N ALA A 9 -11.69 -7.19 -6.73
CA ALA A 9 -11.37 -7.87 -5.48
C ALA A 9 -10.84 -9.29 -5.71
N VAL A 10 -11.46 -10.06 -6.62
CA VAL A 10 -11.01 -11.40 -6.98
C VAL A 10 -9.62 -11.37 -7.62
N LYS A 11 -9.40 -10.50 -8.60
CA LYS A 11 -8.09 -10.37 -9.26
C LYS A 11 -6.99 -9.97 -8.28
N SER A 12 -7.26 -9.01 -7.39
CA SER A 12 -6.31 -8.54 -6.39
C SER A 12 -5.92 -9.66 -5.42
N ILE A 13 -6.89 -10.39 -4.87
CA ILE A 13 -6.60 -11.50 -3.96
C ILE A 13 -5.81 -12.59 -4.66
N LEU A 14 -6.24 -13.05 -5.84
CA LEU A 14 -5.55 -14.12 -6.58
C LEU A 14 -4.09 -13.78 -6.89
N GLN A 15 -3.77 -12.50 -7.08
CA GLN A 15 -2.44 -12.03 -7.39
C GLN A 15 -1.50 -11.98 -6.17
N ILE A 16 -2.04 -11.77 -4.97
CA ILE A 16 -1.25 -11.72 -3.72
C ILE A 16 -1.08 -13.09 -3.04
N VAL A 17 -1.77 -14.13 -3.52
CA VAL A 17 -1.70 -15.48 -2.90
C VAL A 17 -0.25 -15.99 -2.94
N ASP A 18 0.34 -16.17 -1.77
CA ASP A 18 1.65 -16.81 -1.61
C ASP A 18 1.47 -18.28 -1.22
N LEU A 19 2.10 -19.16 -1.98
CA LEU A 19 2.13 -20.60 -1.70
C LEU A 19 3.42 -20.91 -0.95
N ARG A 20 3.34 -21.06 0.38
CA ARG A 20 4.48 -21.51 1.20
C ARG A 20 4.27 -22.96 1.59
N GLY A 21 4.70 -23.87 0.71
CA GLY A 21 4.42 -25.30 0.85
C GLY A 21 2.92 -25.55 0.66
N ASP A 22 2.30 -26.22 1.62
CA ASP A 22 0.85 -26.53 1.60
C ASP A 22 -0.03 -25.40 2.18
N LEU A 23 0.58 -24.37 2.77
CA LEU A 23 -0.14 -23.24 3.36
C LEU A 23 -0.26 -22.09 2.35
N LYS A 24 -1.49 -21.70 2.06
CA LYS A 24 -1.81 -20.45 1.38
C LYS A 24 -1.74 -19.33 2.40
N ILE A 25 -0.90 -18.33 2.14
CA ILE A 25 -0.83 -17.13 2.98
C ILE A 25 -1.29 -15.96 2.14
N ILE A 26 -2.39 -15.35 2.58
CA ILE A 26 -2.98 -14.17 1.95
C ILE A 26 -2.88 -13.03 2.96
N ASP A 27 -2.03 -12.07 2.65
CA ASP A 27 -1.85 -10.88 3.46
C ASP A 27 -2.51 -9.69 2.75
N ILE A 28 -3.69 -9.29 3.24
CA ILE A 28 -4.47 -8.18 2.66
C ILE A 28 -3.68 -6.87 2.73
N ASP A 29 -2.74 -6.73 3.68
CA ASP A 29 -1.92 -5.52 3.79
C ASP A 29 -1.02 -5.31 2.56
N GLN A 30 -0.80 -6.35 1.74
CA GLN A 30 -0.09 -6.25 0.47
C GLN A 30 -0.88 -5.49 -0.60
N ILE A 31 -2.20 -5.41 -0.46
CA ILE A 31 -3.05 -4.63 -1.35
C ILE A 31 -3.01 -3.17 -0.87
N GLN A 32 -2.63 -2.25 -1.74
CA GLN A 32 -2.68 -0.83 -1.43
C GLN A 32 -3.97 -0.24 -1.98
N ILE A 33 -4.76 0.38 -1.12
CA ILE A 33 -5.96 1.10 -1.56
C ILE A 33 -5.64 2.59 -1.56
N ILE A 34 -5.82 3.24 -2.71
CA ILE A 34 -5.68 4.68 -2.86
C ILE A 34 -7.02 5.26 -3.27
N LYS A 35 -7.45 6.28 -2.54
CA LYS A 35 -8.68 7.01 -2.81
C LYS A 35 -8.40 8.37 -3.42
N LYS A 36 -9.08 8.69 -4.52
CA LYS A 36 -9.04 10.01 -5.14
C LYS A 36 -10.41 10.49 -5.58
N GLU A 37 -10.69 11.73 -5.23
CA GLU A 37 -11.89 12.43 -5.65
C GLU A 37 -11.85 12.77 -7.15
N GLY A 38 -13.04 12.89 -7.72
CA GLY A 38 -13.26 13.15 -9.13
C GLY A 38 -13.36 11.87 -9.96
N GLY A 39 -14.22 11.91 -10.97
CA GLY A 39 -14.57 10.75 -11.80
C GLY A 39 -15.76 9.96 -11.22
N SER A 40 -15.99 8.78 -11.78
CA SER A 40 -17.03 7.84 -11.38
C SER A 40 -16.44 6.67 -10.61
N LEU A 41 -17.24 5.98 -9.80
CA LEU A 41 -16.87 4.69 -9.19
C LEU A 41 -16.49 3.64 -10.24
N SER A 42 -16.98 3.79 -11.47
CA SER A 42 -16.63 2.90 -12.60
C SER A 42 -15.20 3.12 -13.11
N ASP A 43 -14.58 4.27 -12.79
CA ASP A 43 -13.19 4.58 -13.16
C ASP A 43 -12.20 4.01 -12.13
N THR A 44 -12.67 3.18 -11.19
CA THR A 44 -11.83 2.47 -10.23
C THR A 44 -11.03 1.40 -10.95
N GLU A 45 -9.71 1.38 -10.76
CA GLU A 45 -8.82 0.51 -11.52
C GLU A 45 -7.90 -0.31 -10.60
N LEU A 46 -7.66 -1.56 -11.00
CA LEU A 46 -6.61 -2.40 -10.43
C LEU A 46 -5.31 -2.13 -11.18
N ILE A 47 -4.27 -1.77 -10.43
CA ILE A 47 -2.95 -1.45 -10.96
C ILE A 47 -1.95 -2.50 -10.44
N ASN A 48 -1.24 -3.09 -11.39
CA ASN A 48 -0.17 -4.06 -11.12
C ASN A 48 1.11 -3.32 -10.72
N GLY A 49 1.19 -2.96 -9.45
CA GLY A 49 2.27 -2.15 -8.92
C GLY A 49 1.89 -1.43 -7.64
N ILE A 50 2.69 -0.44 -7.26
CA ILE A 50 2.46 0.43 -6.12
C ILE A 50 2.25 1.86 -6.61
N ILE A 51 1.31 2.57 -6.00
CA ILE A 51 1.02 3.98 -6.29
C ILE A 51 1.47 4.81 -5.08
N ILE A 52 2.08 5.96 -5.31
CA ILE A 52 2.50 6.87 -4.26
C ILE A 52 1.80 8.20 -4.47
N ASP A 53 1.06 8.65 -3.46
CA ASP A 53 0.37 9.95 -3.45
C ASP A 53 1.32 11.11 -3.16
N LYS A 54 2.32 11.23 -4.05
CA LYS A 54 3.34 12.27 -4.08
C LYS A 54 3.73 12.57 -5.53
N GLU A 55 4.26 13.77 -5.71
CA GLU A 55 4.85 14.25 -6.94
C GLU A 55 6.37 14.21 -6.90
N VAL A 56 6.99 14.38 -8.06
CA VAL A 56 8.45 14.51 -8.15
C VAL A 56 8.89 15.81 -7.49
N VAL A 57 10.02 15.79 -6.76
CA VAL A 57 10.43 16.95 -5.94
C VAL A 57 10.87 18.16 -6.76
N HIS A 58 11.41 17.94 -7.96
CA HIS A 58 12.01 19.00 -8.77
C HIS A 58 11.49 18.96 -10.21
N PRO A 59 11.03 20.09 -10.80
CA PRO A 59 10.40 20.11 -12.13
C PRO A 59 11.29 19.65 -13.29
N MET A 60 12.61 19.78 -13.15
CA MET A 60 13.59 19.33 -14.15
C MET A 60 13.82 17.79 -14.13
N MET A 61 13.28 17.09 -13.13
CA MET A 61 13.37 15.63 -13.09
C MET A 61 12.47 15.00 -14.17
N PRO A 62 12.87 13.84 -14.73
CA PRO A 62 12.04 13.15 -15.71
C PRO A 62 10.73 12.69 -15.06
N LYS A 63 9.64 12.74 -15.82
CA LYS A 63 8.32 12.30 -15.35
C LYS A 63 8.05 10.81 -15.59
N SER A 64 8.87 10.16 -16.41
CA SER A 64 8.71 8.74 -16.72
C SER A 64 10.07 8.15 -17.03
N LEU A 65 10.36 6.99 -16.43
CA LEU A 65 11.55 6.21 -16.72
C LEU A 65 11.20 4.72 -16.80
N LYS A 66 11.82 4.02 -17.74
CA LYS A 66 11.66 2.58 -17.97
C LYS A 66 12.89 1.81 -17.52
N ASN A 67 12.69 0.57 -17.06
CA ASN A 67 13.73 -0.37 -16.62
C ASN A 67 14.72 0.29 -15.65
N VAL A 68 14.19 0.77 -14.53
CA VAL A 68 14.96 1.55 -13.56
C VAL A 68 15.28 0.78 -12.30
N LYS A 69 16.41 1.16 -11.71
CA LYS A 69 16.79 0.77 -10.36
C LYS A 69 16.27 1.79 -9.36
N ILE A 70 15.63 1.28 -8.31
CA ILE A 70 14.96 2.04 -7.27
C ILE A 70 15.77 1.92 -5.97
N ALA A 71 16.11 3.05 -5.37
CA ALA A 71 16.67 3.12 -4.02
C ALA A 71 15.60 3.54 -3.02
N LEU A 72 15.51 2.82 -1.90
CA LEU A 72 14.64 3.17 -0.77
C LEU A 72 15.50 3.65 0.38
N ILE A 73 15.30 4.89 0.82
CA ILE A 73 16.18 5.58 1.77
C ILE A 73 15.36 6.07 2.97
N ASP A 74 15.80 5.76 4.19
CA ASP A 74 15.20 6.24 5.45
C ASP A 74 16.02 7.33 6.16
N THR A 75 17.06 7.84 5.49
CA THR A 75 17.95 8.88 6.02
C THR A 75 17.74 10.18 5.27
N PRO A 76 17.73 11.34 5.96
CA PRO A 76 17.54 12.60 5.28
C PRO A 76 18.76 12.92 4.42
N LEU A 77 18.52 13.44 3.22
CA LEU A 77 19.56 13.99 2.34
C LEU A 77 19.75 15.46 2.67
N GLU A 78 20.10 15.72 3.92
CA GLU A 78 20.29 17.05 4.50
C GLU A 78 21.61 17.08 5.29
N ILE A 79 22.10 18.29 5.55
CA ILE A 79 23.24 18.51 6.43
C ILE A 79 22.75 18.29 7.87
N GLU A 80 23.12 17.16 8.45
CA GLU A 80 22.73 16.80 9.81
C GLU A 80 23.57 17.56 10.82
N LYS A 81 22.90 18.17 11.79
CA LYS A 81 23.57 18.66 13.00
C LYS A 81 23.92 17.45 13.88
N THR A 82 25.07 17.52 14.53
CA THR A 82 25.48 16.47 15.47
C THR A 82 24.49 16.36 16.63
N GLU A 83 24.25 15.13 17.12
CA GLU A 83 23.37 14.90 18.27
C GLU A 83 23.91 15.52 19.57
N PHE A 84 25.23 15.72 19.64
CA PHE A 84 25.87 16.49 20.71
C PHE A 84 25.88 17.98 20.34
N ASP A 85 25.70 18.83 21.35
CA ASP A 85 25.87 20.28 21.24
C ASP A 85 27.30 20.61 20.79
N ALA A 86 27.49 20.75 19.48
CA ALA A 86 28.74 21.15 18.87
C ALA A 86 28.69 22.65 18.58
N GLU A 87 29.43 23.43 19.36
CA GLU A 87 29.66 24.85 19.07
C GLU A 87 30.88 25.02 18.18
N ILE A 88 30.67 25.60 17.00
CA ILE A 88 31.75 25.95 16.08
C ILE A 88 32.39 27.25 16.57
N LYS A 89 33.59 27.15 17.14
CA LYS A 89 34.39 28.33 17.51
C LYS A 89 35.19 28.83 16.31
N ILE A 90 34.64 29.83 15.63
CA ILE A 90 35.28 30.50 14.50
C ILE A 90 36.32 31.48 15.03
N GLN A 91 37.60 31.26 14.73
CA GLN A 91 38.72 32.12 15.10
C GLN A 91 39.26 32.96 13.92
N SER A 92 38.88 32.62 12.68
CA SER A 92 39.29 33.35 11.49
C SER A 92 38.21 33.30 10.40
N PRO A 93 38.14 34.32 9.51
CA PRO A 93 37.23 34.31 8.36
C PRO A 93 37.41 33.09 7.45
N ASP A 94 38.64 32.60 7.28
CA ASP A 94 38.96 31.43 6.44
C ASP A 94 38.37 30.11 6.98
N GLN A 95 38.12 30.03 8.29
CA GLN A 95 37.46 28.87 8.87
C GLN A 95 35.97 28.81 8.50
N ILE A 96 35.34 29.96 8.25
CA ILE A 96 33.93 30.03 7.85
C ILE A 96 33.77 29.42 6.45
N THR A 97 34.61 29.83 5.50
CA THR A 97 34.59 29.31 4.13
C THR A 97 34.89 27.82 4.09
N ARG A 98 35.93 27.35 4.80
CA ARG A 98 36.25 25.91 4.86
C ARG A 98 35.11 25.08 5.46
N PHE A 99 34.42 25.61 6.46
CA PHE A 99 33.29 24.92 7.08
C PHE A 99 32.11 24.78 6.11
N LEU A 100 31.74 25.87 5.43
CA LEU A 100 30.69 25.87 4.41
C LEU A 100 31.03 24.92 3.24
N GLU A 101 32.30 24.87 2.83
CA GLU A 101 32.78 23.95 1.81
C GLU A 101 32.69 22.49 2.27
N GLU A 102 33.06 22.17 3.53
CA GLU A 102 32.94 20.82 4.06
C GLU A 102 31.48 20.37 4.19
N GLU A 103 30.55 21.23 4.62
CA GLU A 103 29.12 20.91 4.63
C GLU A 103 28.60 20.58 3.22
N GLU A 104 28.97 21.39 2.22
CA GLU A 104 28.59 21.13 0.84
C GLU A 104 29.23 19.85 0.29
N ASN A 105 30.49 19.58 0.66
CA ASN A 105 31.19 18.35 0.29
C ASN A 105 30.55 17.12 0.93
N MET A 106 30.06 17.20 2.16
CA MET A 106 29.33 16.09 2.80
C MET A 106 28.06 15.75 2.04
N LEU A 107 27.27 16.76 1.64
CA LEU A 107 26.07 16.55 0.84
C LEU A 107 26.40 15.96 -0.53
N LYS A 108 27.44 16.49 -1.21
CA LYS A 108 27.92 15.96 -2.49
C LYS A 108 28.39 14.52 -2.38
N ARG A 109 29.07 14.13 -1.30
CA ARG A 109 29.49 12.73 -1.07
C ARG A 109 28.28 11.80 -0.94
N LYS A 110 27.27 12.17 -0.15
CA LYS A 110 26.00 11.42 -0.01
C LYS A 110 25.31 11.23 -1.37
N VAL A 111 25.19 12.32 -2.15
CA VAL A 111 24.56 12.28 -3.48
C VAL A 111 25.38 11.46 -4.48
N SER A 112 26.70 11.60 -4.46
CA SER A 112 27.61 10.86 -5.35
C SER A 112 27.55 9.36 -5.11
N ALA A 113 27.43 8.93 -3.85
CA ALA A 113 27.23 7.51 -3.52
C ALA A 113 25.98 6.93 -4.20
N ILE A 114 24.87 7.69 -4.19
CA ILE A 114 23.63 7.26 -4.84
C ILE A 114 23.79 7.24 -6.37
N ILE A 115 24.43 8.24 -6.97
CA ILE A 115 24.68 8.25 -8.42
C ILE A 115 25.55 7.05 -8.83
N ASN A 116 26.61 6.78 -8.07
CA ASN A 116 27.54 5.67 -8.33
C ASN A 116 26.88 4.30 -8.19
N SER A 117 25.85 4.17 -7.36
CA SER A 117 25.07 2.93 -7.27
C SER A 117 24.28 2.60 -8.54
N GLY A 118 24.05 3.58 -9.42
CA GLY A 118 23.23 3.42 -10.62
C GLY A 118 21.72 3.48 -10.36
N ALA A 119 21.29 3.92 -9.17
CA ALA A 119 19.88 4.21 -8.90
C ALA A 119 19.37 5.36 -9.79
N LYS A 120 18.19 5.17 -10.40
CA LYS A 120 17.53 6.17 -11.25
C LYS A 120 16.24 6.72 -10.64
N VAL A 121 15.73 6.05 -9.61
CA VAL A 121 14.59 6.52 -8.81
C VAL A 121 14.93 6.38 -7.34
N ILE A 122 14.62 7.40 -6.55
CA ILE A 122 14.87 7.45 -5.11
C ILE A 122 13.56 7.75 -4.39
N PHE A 123 13.14 6.87 -3.49
CA PHE A 123 12.10 7.15 -2.52
C PHE A 123 12.75 7.39 -1.16
N CYS A 124 12.58 8.60 -0.63
CA CYS A 124 13.07 8.98 0.68
C CYS A 124 11.91 9.13 1.66
N GLN A 125 12.00 8.47 2.81
CA GLN A 125 11.04 8.65 3.90
C GLN A 125 11.16 10.03 4.57
N LYS A 126 12.34 10.64 4.50
CA LYS A 126 12.65 11.93 5.13
C LYS A 126 12.77 13.06 4.10
N GLY A 127 13.26 14.21 4.55
CA GLY A 127 13.52 15.38 3.72
C GLY A 127 14.79 15.28 2.88
N ILE A 128 14.90 16.20 1.92
CA ILE A 128 16.00 16.29 0.97
C ILE A 128 16.26 17.78 0.74
N ASP A 129 17.50 18.21 0.93
CA ASP A 129 17.94 19.59 0.71
C ASP A 129 17.82 20.00 -0.77
N ASP A 130 17.47 21.24 -1.05
CA ASP A 130 17.30 21.79 -2.40
C ASP A 130 18.59 21.71 -3.24
N LYS A 131 19.77 21.82 -2.60
CA LYS A 131 21.06 21.60 -3.26
C LYS A 131 21.17 20.16 -3.75
N ALA A 132 20.79 19.18 -2.93
CA ALA A 132 20.80 17.77 -3.30
C ALA A 132 19.78 17.45 -4.39
N GLN A 133 18.57 18.02 -4.30
CA GLN A 133 17.53 17.89 -5.34
C GLN A 133 18.04 18.39 -6.70
N SER A 134 18.70 19.54 -6.72
CA SER A 134 19.25 20.14 -7.94
C SER A 134 20.35 19.28 -8.57
N LEU A 135 21.22 18.68 -7.75
CA LEU A 135 22.26 17.76 -8.21
C LEU A 135 21.65 16.47 -8.80
N LEU A 136 20.69 15.86 -8.11
CA LEU A 136 20.00 14.65 -8.58
C LEU A 136 19.17 14.91 -9.86
N ALA A 137 18.59 16.09 -9.99
CA ALA A 137 17.85 16.50 -11.19
C ALA A 137 18.77 16.58 -12.43
N ARG A 138 20.00 17.08 -12.29
CA ARG A 138 20.98 17.15 -13.40
C ARG A 138 21.38 15.76 -13.92
N GLU A 139 21.39 14.76 -13.04
CA GLU A 139 21.69 13.37 -13.37
C GLU A 139 20.47 12.58 -13.88
N ASN A 140 19.34 13.27 -14.07
CA ASN A 140 18.05 12.70 -14.49
C ASN A 140 17.57 11.58 -13.54
N ILE A 141 17.72 11.78 -12.23
CA ILE A 141 17.24 10.85 -11.21
C ILE A 141 15.91 11.37 -10.67
N ILE A 142 14.88 10.51 -10.66
CA ILE A 142 13.59 10.84 -10.05
C ILE A 142 13.73 10.73 -8.55
N VAL A 143 13.25 11.73 -7.82
CA VAL A 143 13.32 11.75 -6.37
C VAL A 143 11.95 12.08 -5.80
N ILE A 144 11.56 11.30 -4.80
CA ILE A 144 10.33 11.48 -4.03
C ILE A 144 10.75 11.63 -2.57
N ARG A 145 10.29 12.68 -1.90
CA ARG A 145 10.58 12.95 -0.48
C ARG A 145 9.36 12.72 0.40
N ARG A 146 9.60 12.48 1.69
CA ARG A 146 8.55 12.32 2.72
C ARG A 146 7.52 11.25 2.36
N VAL A 147 8.00 10.11 1.86
CA VAL A 147 7.17 8.94 1.58
C VAL A 147 6.73 8.31 2.90
N LYS A 148 5.48 7.83 3.00
CA LYS A 148 4.99 7.17 4.21
C LYS A 148 5.74 5.86 4.42
N ARG A 149 6.03 5.52 5.69
CA ARG A 149 6.69 4.26 6.04
C ARG A 149 5.95 3.03 5.51
N SER A 150 4.61 3.03 5.61
CA SER A 150 3.77 1.96 5.05
C SER A 150 4.00 1.77 3.55
N ASP A 151 4.14 2.86 2.80
CA ASP A 151 4.37 2.80 1.35
C ASP A 151 5.80 2.37 1.04
N MET A 152 6.79 2.76 1.84
CA MET A 152 8.18 2.29 1.74
C MET A 152 8.27 0.77 1.92
N GLU A 153 7.56 0.21 2.90
CA GLU A 153 7.50 -1.24 3.14
C GLU A 153 6.84 -1.97 1.96
N LYS A 154 5.77 -1.41 1.38
CA LYS A 154 5.12 -1.96 0.18
C LYS A 154 6.03 -1.91 -1.05
N LEU A 155 6.72 -0.78 -1.27
CA LEU A 155 7.71 -0.63 -2.34
C LEU A 155 8.89 -1.59 -2.18
N SER A 156 9.37 -1.79 -0.95
CA SER A 156 10.46 -2.71 -0.65
C SER A 156 10.11 -4.14 -1.06
N ARG A 157 8.91 -4.61 -0.73
CA ARG A 157 8.42 -5.93 -1.14
C ARG A 157 8.22 -6.01 -2.66
N ALA A 158 7.53 -5.03 -3.25
CA ALA A 158 7.21 -5.01 -4.68
C ALA A 158 8.48 -5.05 -5.55
N THR A 159 9.43 -4.18 -5.24
CA THR A 159 10.65 -3.96 -6.05
C THR A 159 11.81 -4.86 -5.63
N LYS A 160 11.67 -5.56 -4.49
CA LYS A 160 12.74 -6.27 -3.77
C LYS A 160 13.90 -5.37 -3.31
N ALA A 161 13.68 -4.05 -3.27
CA ALA A 161 14.64 -3.11 -2.70
C ALA A 161 14.73 -3.28 -1.18
N LYS A 162 15.92 -3.08 -0.63
CA LYS A 162 16.10 -2.94 0.82
C LYS A 162 15.91 -1.48 1.22
N ILE A 163 15.31 -1.24 2.37
CA ILE A 163 15.25 0.10 2.96
C ILE A 163 16.61 0.39 3.61
N ILE A 164 17.28 1.43 3.12
CA ILE A 164 18.66 1.76 3.48
C ILE A 164 18.67 2.95 4.42
N THR A 165 19.35 2.80 5.54
CA THR A 165 19.64 3.89 6.49
C THR A 165 21.02 4.48 6.26
N ASN A 166 22.02 3.67 5.89
CA ASN A 166 23.37 4.17 5.63
C ASN A 166 23.66 4.30 4.12
N LEU A 167 23.79 5.54 3.65
CA LEU A 167 24.06 5.83 2.23
C LEU A 167 25.47 5.41 1.77
N VAL A 168 26.40 5.24 2.71
CA VAL A 168 27.80 4.88 2.40
C VAL A 168 27.90 3.39 2.01
N GLU A 169 26.99 2.56 2.48
CA GLU A 169 26.95 1.11 2.24
C GLU A 169 26.02 0.73 1.07
N LEU A 170 25.56 1.71 0.30
CA LEU A 170 24.56 1.48 -0.73
C LEU A 170 25.17 0.68 -1.90
N THR A 171 24.81 -0.59 -2.00
CA THR A 171 25.29 -1.49 -3.05
C THR A 171 24.23 -1.74 -4.12
N LEU A 172 24.64 -2.38 -5.22
CA LEU A 172 23.74 -2.79 -6.30
C LEU A 172 22.70 -3.82 -5.85
N GLU A 173 22.99 -4.60 -4.80
CA GLU A 173 22.11 -5.65 -4.28
C GLU A 173 20.96 -5.08 -3.44
N ASP A 174 21.16 -3.89 -2.85
CA ASP A 174 20.12 -3.22 -2.06
C ASP A 174 19.08 -2.50 -2.94
N LEU A 175 19.38 -2.32 -4.24
CA LEU A 175 18.50 -1.65 -5.18
C LEU A 175 17.40 -2.58 -5.69
N GLY A 176 16.17 -2.07 -5.71
CA GLY A 176 15.04 -2.75 -6.34
C GLY A 176 15.00 -2.49 -7.85
N ALA A 177 14.24 -3.31 -8.56
CA ALA A 177 14.04 -3.16 -9.99
C ALA A 177 12.55 -3.03 -10.35
N SER A 178 12.25 -2.10 -11.25
CA SER A 178 10.91 -1.83 -11.79
C SER A 178 10.98 -1.56 -13.29
N GLY A 179 10.02 -2.09 -14.03
CA GLY A 179 9.91 -1.89 -15.48
C GLY A 179 9.46 -0.48 -15.86
N LEU A 180 8.60 0.16 -15.06
CA LEU A 180 8.16 1.53 -15.32
C LEU A 180 7.90 2.30 -14.02
N VAL A 181 8.45 3.52 -13.96
CA VAL A 181 8.11 4.51 -12.93
C VAL A 181 7.68 5.78 -13.64
N GLU A 182 6.46 6.24 -13.38
CA GLU A 182 5.93 7.44 -14.01
C GLU A 182 5.04 8.27 -13.09
N GLU A 183 5.13 9.59 -13.26
CA GLU A 183 4.23 10.55 -12.66
C GLU A 183 3.02 10.75 -13.58
N LYS A 184 1.84 10.38 -13.11
CA LYS A 184 0.56 10.60 -13.79
C LYS A 184 -0.32 11.51 -12.97
N LYS A 185 -1.06 12.35 -13.68
CA LYS A 185 -2.10 13.18 -13.08
C LYS A 185 -3.39 12.37 -12.96
N VAL A 186 -3.90 12.22 -11.74
CA VAL A 186 -5.18 11.58 -11.46
C VAL A 186 -6.07 12.60 -10.78
N GLY A 187 -7.11 13.05 -11.50
CA GLY A 187 -7.94 14.16 -11.04
C GLY A 187 -7.15 15.47 -11.00
N THR A 188 -7.02 16.06 -9.82
CA THR A 188 -6.28 17.30 -9.59
C THR A 188 -4.81 17.07 -9.26
N ASP A 189 -4.48 15.90 -8.71
CA ASP A 189 -3.18 15.65 -8.08
C ASP A 189 -2.27 14.82 -8.97
N ASN A 190 -0.96 14.99 -8.79
CA ASN A 190 0.04 14.12 -9.41
C ASN A 190 0.38 12.98 -8.45
N MET A 191 0.44 11.77 -9.01
CA MET A 191 0.79 10.54 -8.29
C MET A 191 1.87 9.80 -9.07
N ILE A 192 2.70 9.06 -8.35
CA ILE A 192 3.77 8.26 -8.93
C ILE A 192 3.31 6.81 -8.97
N PHE A 193 3.35 6.22 -10.15
CA PHE A 193 3.00 4.84 -10.43
C PHE A 193 4.28 4.06 -10.63
N VAL A 194 4.47 3.03 -9.83
CA VAL A 194 5.58 2.08 -9.91
C VAL A 194 4.99 0.76 -10.39
N SER A 195 5.12 0.46 -11.67
CA SER A 195 4.54 -0.71 -12.32
C SER A 195 5.62 -1.64 -12.88
N GLU A 196 5.20 -2.85 -13.25
CA GLU A 196 6.09 -3.90 -13.75
C GLU A 196 7.22 -4.23 -12.75
N CYS A 197 6.84 -4.38 -11.49
CA CYS A 197 7.75 -4.73 -10.41
C CYS A 197 8.26 -6.18 -10.51
N SER A 198 9.44 -6.43 -9.93
CA SER A 198 10.08 -7.75 -9.93
C SER A 198 9.27 -8.82 -9.19
N ASP A 199 8.46 -8.43 -8.20
CA ASP A 199 7.47 -9.29 -7.57
C ASP A 199 6.05 -8.90 -8.03
N PRO A 200 5.31 -9.80 -8.71
CA PRO A 200 3.95 -9.52 -9.18
C PRO A 200 2.91 -9.44 -8.04
N LYS A 201 3.30 -9.73 -6.79
CA LYS A 201 2.40 -9.81 -5.62
C LYS A 201 2.04 -8.47 -4.98
N ALA A 202 2.57 -7.36 -5.46
CA ALA A 202 2.18 -6.03 -4.99
C ALA A 202 1.16 -5.41 -5.95
N VAL A 203 -0.06 -5.18 -5.46
CA VAL A 203 -1.15 -4.60 -6.23
C VAL A 203 -1.72 -3.37 -5.53
N SER A 204 -2.13 -2.39 -6.33
CA SER A 204 -2.81 -1.20 -5.85
C SER A 204 -4.18 -1.09 -6.50
N ILE A 205 -5.19 -0.71 -5.73
CA ILE A 205 -6.52 -0.38 -6.22
C ILE A 205 -6.70 1.12 -6.09
N LEU A 206 -6.89 1.80 -7.22
CA LEU A 206 -7.17 3.22 -7.28
C LEU A 206 -8.68 3.41 -7.34
N ILE A 207 -9.29 3.82 -6.23
CA ILE A 207 -10.71 4.13 -6.14
C ILE A 207 -10.93 5.57 -6.57
N ARG A 208 -11.84 5.75 -7.54
CA ARG A 208 -12.28 7.04 -8.05
C ARG A 208 -13.73 7.27 -7.66
N GLY A 209 -14.12 8.51 -7.39
CA GLY A 209 -15.53 8.81 -7.13
C GLY A 209 -15.78 10.30 -7.00
N GLY A 210 -17.02 10.71 -7.24
CA GLY A 210 -17.36 12.13 -7.37
C GLY A 210 -17.13 12.95 -6.10
N ILE A 211 -17.41 12.38 -4.93
CA ILE A 211 -17.28 13.04 -3.62
C ILE A 211 -16.59 12.13 -2.61
N ALA A 212 -15.89 12.72 -1.63
CA ALA A 212 -15.16 12.03 -0.57
C ALA A 212 -15.96 10.88 0.07
N HIS A 213 -17.19 11.17 0.52
CA HIS A 213 -18.03 10.19 1.20
C HIS A 213 -18.35 8.95 0.37
N VAL A 214 -18.52 9.10 -0.94
CA VAL A 214 -18.78 7.97 -1.85
C VAL A 214 -17.52 7.12 -2.02
N VAL A 215 -16.35 7.76 -2.07
CA VAL A 215 -15.08 7.06 -2.17
C VAL A 215 -14.75 6.31 -0.88
N ASP A 216 -14.99 6.91 0.28
CA ASP A 216 -14.82 6.26 1.58
C ASP A 216 -15.73 5.04 1.75
N GLU A 217 -16.99 5.14 1.30
CA GLU A 217 -17.91 4.00 1.34
C GLU A 217 -17.52 2.89 0.36
N ALA A 218 -16.99 3.26 -0.82
CA ALA A 218 -16.44 2.29 -1.76
C ALA A 218 -15.19 1.59 -1.22
N GLU A 219 -14.30 2.32 -0.51
CA GLU A 219 -13.14 1.75 0.19
C GLU A 219 -13.57 0.71 1.23
N ARG A 220 -14.58 1.02 2.04
CA ARG A 220 -15.12 0.08 3.04
C ARG A 220 -15.71 -1.17 2.38
N THR A 221 -16.57 -0.97 1.39
CA THR A 221 -17.21 -2.06 0.63
C THR A 221 -16.16 -2.98 -0.02
N LEU A 222 -15.10 -2.38 -0.57
CA LEU A 222 -14.02 -3.13 -1.22
C LEU A 222 -13.19 -3.91 -0.19
N ASN A 223 -12.88 -3.33 0.97
CA ASN A 223 -12.18 -4.03 2.05
C ASN A 223 -12.97 -5.26 2.52
N ASP A 224 -14.29 -5.12 2.71
CA ASP A 224 -15.15 -6.24 3.08
C ASP A 224 -15.14 -7.33 2.00
N ALA A 225 -15.23 -6.95 0.73
CA ALA A 225 -15.15 -7.88 -0.40
C ALA A 225 -13.80 -8.63 -0.45
N LEU A 226 -12.68 -7.93 -0.23
CA LEU A 226 -11.34 -8.53 -0.17
C LEU A 226 -11.24 -9.56 0.98
N CYS A 227 -11.82 -9.25 2.15
CA CYS A 227 -11.85 -10.18 3.28
C CYS A 227 -12.68 -11.43 2.98
N VAL A 228 -13.84 -11.27 2.35
CA VAL A 228 -14.70 -12.40 1.97
C VAL A 228 -13.99 -13.30 0.95
N VAL A 229 -13.40 -12.71 -0.09
CA VAL A 229 -12.67 -13.47 -1.11
C VAL A 229 -11.47 -14.19 -0.50
N ARG A 230 -10.70 -13.53 0.38
CA ARG A 230 -9.62 -14.17 1.14
C ARG A 230 -10.13 -15.42 1.89
N ASN A 231 -11.21 -15.28 2.65
CA ASN A 231 -11.75 -16.39 3.45
C ASN A 231 -12.14 -17.60 2.58
N ILE A 232 -12.65 -17.36 1.37
CA ILE A 232 -12.99 -18.42 0.41
C ILE A 232 -11.73 -19.11 -0.15
N VAL A 233 -10.67 -18.34 -0.42
CA VAL A 233 -9.40 -18.92 -0.92
C VAL A 233 -8.69 -19.73 0.16
N ASP A 234 -8.75 -19.27 1.42
CA ASP A 234 -8.22 -19.96 2.60
C ASP A 234 -9.06 -21.21 2.91
N ASN A 235 -10.40 -21.08 2.95
CA ASN A 235 -11.36 -22.15 3.20
C ASN A 235 -12.38 -22.25 2.05
N PRO A 236 -12.23 -23.21 1.12
CA PRO A 236 -13.06 -23.30 -0.09
C PRO A 236 -14.42 -23.95 0.18
N TYR A 237 -15.11 -23.51 1.23
CA TYR A 237 -16.46 -23.93 1.58
C TYR A 237 -17.39 -22.72 1.48
N ILE A 238 -18.53 -22.91 0.82
CA ILE A 238 -19.58 -21.90 0.68
C ILE A 238 -20.89 -22.47 1.19
N LEU A 239 -21.71 -21.59 1.76
CA LEU A 239 -23.04 -21.92 2.25
C LEU A 239 -24.10 -21.11 1.50
N GLY A 240 -25.34 -21.59 1.53
CA GLY A 240 -26.47 -20.84 0.99
C GLY A 240 -26.69 -19.56 1.80
N GLY A 241 -26.87 -18.43 1.12
CA GLY A 241 -27.22 -17.15 1.74
C GLY A 241 -28.72 -16.98 2.00
N GLY A 242 -29.13 -15.74 2.29
CA GLY A 242 -30.55 -15.37 2.38
C GLY A 242 -31.32 -16.05 3.51
N GLY A 243 -30.65 -16.44 4.61
CA GLY A 243 -31.28 -17.15 5.72
C GLY A 243 -31.40 -18.67 5.53
N SER A 244 -30.95 -19.23 4.40
CA SER A 244 -31.10 -20.67 4.13
C SER A 244 -30.30 -21.55 5.09
N SER A 245 -29.08 -21.14 5.43
CA SER A 245 -28.22 -21.86 6.38
C SER A 245 -28.79 -21.81 7.80
N GLU A 246 -29.34 -20.66 8.19
CA GLU A 246 -29.95 -20.41 9.49
C GLU A 246 -31.24 -21.22 9.68
N ILE A 247 -32.07 -21.33 8.63
CA ILE A 247 -33.29 -22.17 8.65
C ILE A 247 -32.95 -23.65 8.75
N GLU A 248 -31.97 -24.12 7.97
CA GLU A 248 -31.56 -25.52 8.04
C GLU A 248 -30.98 -25.87 9.41
N LEU A 249 -30.17 -24.98 10.00
CA LEU A 249 -29.66 -25.12 11.36
C LEU A 249 -30.79 -25.13 12.39
N SER A 250 -31.76 -24.21 12.30
CA SER A 250 -32.91 -24.19 13.20
C SER A 250 -33.68 -25.51 13.15
N LYS A 251 -33.95 -26.04 11.95
CA LYS A 251 -34.63 -27.31 11.75
C LYS A 251 -33.87 -28.47 12.40
N GLN A 252 -32.57 -28.59 12.12
CA GLN A 252 -31.75 -29.66 12.71
C GLN A 252 -31.65 -29.56 14.23
N LEU A 253 -31.58 -28.35 14.78
CA LEU A 253 -31.55 -28.11 16.21
C LEU A 253 -32.88 -28.49 16.89
N ARG A 254 -34.02 -28.21 16.25
CA ARG A 254 -35.33 -28.66 16.76
C ARG A 254 -35.43 -30.18 16.78
N ASP A 255 -34.99 -30.85 15.72
CA ASP A 255 -34.94 -32.31 15.67
C ASP A 255 -34.02 -32.87 16.78
N PHE A 256 -32.85 -32.25 16.98
CA PHE A 256 -31.92 -32.60 18.05
C PHE A 256 -32.50 -32.37 19.45
N ALA A 257 -33.25 -31.29 19.67
CA ALA A 257 -33.85 -30.95 20.97
C ALA A 257 -34.77 -32.07 21.48
N THR A 258 -35.49 -32.75 20.58
CA THR A 258 -36.36 -33.89 20.93
C THR A 258 -35.60 -35.08 21.52
N THR A 259 -34.29 -35.19 21.26
CA THR A 259 -33.46 -36.31 21.74
C THR A 259 -32.93 -36.13 23.17
N ILE A 260 -32.76 -34.89 23.63
CA ILE A 260 -32.23 -34.57 24.97
C ILE A 260 -33.36 -34.53 26.02
N GLY A 261 -34.50 -33.95 25.66
CA GLY A 261 -35.66 -33.81 26.56
C GLY A 261 -35.46 -32.83 27.73
N GLY A 262 -36.47 -32.74 28.59
CA GLY A 262 -36.41 -31.96 29.83
C GLY A 262 -36.32 -30.45 29.63
N ARG A 263 -35.61 -29.76 30.54
CA ARG A 263 -35.43 -28.29 30.49
C ARG A 263 -34.43 -27.84 29.43
N GLU A 264 -33.48 -28.71 29.09
CA GLU A 264 -32.44 -28.44 28.09
C GLU A 264 -33.04 -28.37 26.69
N GLN A 265 -34.04 -29.20 26.39
CA GLN A 265 -34.83 -29.13 25.16
C GLN A 265 -35.39 -27.72 24.91
N LEU A 266 -36.01 -27.09 25.92
CA LEU A 266 -36.58 -25.74 25.79
C LEU A 266 -35.51 -24.68 25.45
N ALA A 267 -34.29 -24.84 25.99
CA ALA A 267 -33.18 -23.94 25.69
C ALA A 267 -32.69 -24.12 24.25
N ILE A 268 -32.62 -25.36 23.75
CA ILE A 268 -32.22 -25.66 22.36
C ILE A 268 -33.27 -25.15 21.37
N GLU A 269 -34.56 -25.35 21.66
CA GLU A 269 -35.67 -24.82 20.85
C GLU A 269 -35.64 -23.28 20.81
N ALA A 270 -35.40 -22.63 21.95
CA ALA A 270 -35.24 -21.18 22.00
C ALA A 270 -34.03 -20.69 21.19
N TYR A 271 -32.91 -21.44 21.21
CA TYR A 271 -31.74 -21.12 20.39
C TYR A 271 -32.03 -21.30 18.90
N ALA A 272 -32.72 -22.38 18.50
CA ALA A 272 -33.15 -22.59 17.12
C ALA A 272 -34.06 -21.43 16.63
N TYR A 273 -35.02 -21.01 17.45
CA TYR A 273 -35.86 -19.84 17.17
C TYR A 273 -35.05 -18.55 17.02
N SER A 274 -33.98 -18.37 17.81
CA SER A 274 -33.12 -17.18 17.69
C SER A 274 -32.38 -17.09 16.35
N LEU A 275 -32.09 -18.21 15.69
CA LEU A 275 -31.48 -18.23 14.36
C LEU A 275 -32.44 -17.77 13.26
N GLU A 276 -33.75 -17.97 13.45
CA GLU A 276 -34.78 -17.54 12.51
C GLU A 276 -34.96 -16.01 12.49
N VAL A 277 -34.40 -15.28 13.45
CA VAL A 277 -34.41 -13.81 13.44
C VAL A 277 -33.77 -13.26 12.16
N VAL A 278 -32.69 -13.88 11.66
CA VAL A 278 -32.00 -13.42 10.43
C VAL A 278 -32.93 -13.45 9.20
N PRO A 279 -33.54 -14.59 8.80
CA PRO A 279 -34.47 -14.62 7.68
C PRO A 279 -35.73 -13.77 7.92
N THR A 280 -36.25 -13.70 9.15
CA THR A 280 -37.40 -12.85 9.47
C THR A 280 -37.08 -11.38 9.23
N THR A 281 -35.95 -10.89 9.74
CA THR A 281 -35.52 -9.49 9.53
C THR A 281 -35.26 -9.20 8.04
N LEU A 282 -34.69 -10.15 7.29
CA LEU A 282 -34.50 -10.01 5.84
C LEU A 282 -35.84 -9.88 5.09
N ALA A 283 -36.85 -10.65 5.49
CA ALA A 283 -38.20 -10.57 4.92
C ALA A 283 -38.88 -9.25 5.28
N GLU A 284 -38.80 -8.82 6.54
CA GLU A 284 -39.38 -7.54 6.99
C GLU A 284 -38.78 -6.33 6.26
N MET A 285 -37.48 -6.36 5.96
CA MET A 285 -36.82 -5.29 5.21
C MET A 285 -37.17 -5.26 3.71
N GLN A 286 -37.72 -6.34 3.14
CA GLN A 286 -38.18 -6.34 1.75
C GLN A 286 -39.55 -5.68 1.56
N ASP A 287 -40.37 -5.63 2.62
CA ASP A 287 -41.71 -5.04 2.59
C ASP A 287 -41.70 -3.50 2.84
N LEU A 288 -40.52 -2.91 3.03
CA LEU A 288 -40.26 -1.47 3.24
C LEU A 288 -39.58 -0.82 2.02
#